data_AF-A0A8T2LBV5-F1
#
_entry.id   AF-A0A8T2LBV5-F1
#
_cell.length_a   1.000
_cell.length_b   1.000
_cell.length_c   1.000
_cell.angle_alpha   90.00
_cell.angle_beta   90.00
_cell.angle_gamma   90.00
#
_symmetry.space_group_name_H-M   'P 1'
#
loop_
_entity.id
_entity.type
_entity.pdbx_description
1 polymer ?
#
loop_
_entity_poly.entity_id
_entity_poly.type
_entity_poly.pdbx_seq_one_letter_code
_entity_poly.pdbx_strand_id
1 'polypeptide(L)'
;MSRNKSPRPVKASPVPQAQGPHRRRSVASGPEQLDGDACLEAVSFLVHCHDEPSVFQKMKMTFEHRQNLVHDSQRTTDVLKTFPRFLDVKGLLNQDFALLFGEETSSKLLEKWDTTFKPKVIEEAKH
;
A
#
# COMPACT_ATOMS: atom_id res chain seq x y z
N MET A 1 -21.03 -40.98 -39.52
CA MET A 1 -20.43 -39.67 -39.83
C MET A 1 -20.19 -38.91 -38.52
N SER A 2 -19.12 -38.12 -38.47
CA SER A 2 -18.30 -37.75 -37.31
C SER A 2 -18.99 -37.15 -36.08
N ARG A 3 -18.56 -37.59 -34.88
CA ARG A 3 -18.68 -36.84 -33.62
C ARG A 3 -17.64 -35.70 -33.63
N ASN A 4 -18.09 -34.46 -33.75
CA ASN A 4 -17.22 -33.29 -33.51
C ASN A 4 -16.90 -33.19 -32.01
N LYS A 5 -15.66 -33.50 -31.63
CA LYS A 5 -15.09 -33.13 -30.32
C LYS A 5 -14.33 -31.81 -30.50
N SER A 6 -14.94 -30.70 -30.11
CA SER A 6 -14.21 -29.44 -29.94
C SER A 6 -13.27 -29.56 -28.72
N PRO A 7 -11.99 -29.16 -28.82
CA PRO A 7 -11.10 -29.14 -27.66
C PRO A 7 -11.51 -28.03 -26.69
N ARG A 8 -11.52 -28.36 -25.39
CA ARG A 8 -11.74 -27.36 -24.32
C ARG A 8 -10.53 -26.40 -24.27
N PRO A 9 -10.75 -25.10 -24.02
CA PRO A 9 -9.66 -24.15 -23.84
C PRO A 9 -8.82 -24.57 -22.62
N VAL A 10 -7.53 -24.71 -22.85
CA VAL A 10 -6.53 -24.95 -21.80
C VAL A 10 -6.59 -23.80 -20.81
N LYS A 11 -6.90 -24.12 -19.54
CA LYS A 11 -6.78 -23.16 -18.44
C LYS A 11 -5.33 -22.75 -18.34
N ALA A 12 -5.03 -21.51 -18.67
CA ALA A 12 -3.74 -20.90 -18.39
C ALA A 12 -3.45 -21.07 -16.89
N SER A 13 -2.33 -21.71 -16.58
CA SER A 13 -1.83 -21.86 -15.23
C SER A 13 -1.70 -20.46 -14.60
N PRO A 14 -2.24 -20.21 -13.39
CA PRO A 14 -1.99 -18.95 -12.72
C PRO A 14 -0.48 -18.88 -12.45
N VAL A 15 0.17 -17.85 -12.98
CA VAL A 15 1.51 -17.44 -12.56
C VAL A 15 1.53 -17.44 -11.03
N PRO A 16 2.59 -17.93 -10.35
CA PRO A 16 2.68 -17.85 -8.90
C PRO A 16 2.54 -16.39 -8.49
N GLN A 17 1.33 -16.00 -8.09
CA GLN A 17 1.06 -14.66 -7.65
C GLN A 17 1.81 -14.56 -6.33
N ALA A 18 2.79 -13.66 -6.23
CA ALA A 18 3.48 -13.41 -4.96
C ALA A 18 2.40 -13.17 -3.90
N GLN A 19 2.28 -14.09 -2.94
CA GLN A 19 1.36 -14.00 -1.81
C GLN A 19 2.12 -13.41 -0.63
N GLY A 20 1.43 -12.72 0.28
CA GLY A 20 2.05 -12.16 1.47
C GLY A 20 2.62 -10.74 1.29
N PRO A 21 3.55 -10.30 2.16
CA PRO A 21 3.98 -8.91 2.28
C PRO A 21 4.69 -8.34 1.03
N HIS A 22 5.32 -9.21 0.23
CA HIS A 22 5.95 -8.83 -1.06
C HIS A 22 4.95 -8.65 -2.22
N ARG A 23 3.66 -8.91 -1.98
CA ARG A 23 2.62 -8.73 -2.99
C ARG A 23 2.40 -7.24 -3.24
N ARG A 24 2.71 -6.78 -4.46
CA ARG A 24 2.24 -5.48 -4.96
C ARG A 24 0.73 -5.54 -5.15
N ARG A 25 0.00 -4.82 -4.30
CA ARG A 25 -1.44 -4.64 -4.43
C ARG A 25 -1.72 -3.41 -5.26
N SER A 26 -2.60 -3.56 -6.24
CA SER A 26 -3.13 -2.43 -6.99
C SER A 26 -3.89 -1.52 -6.03
N VAL A 27 -3.68 -0.22 -6.14
CA VAL A 27 -4.45 0.77 -5.36
C VAL A 27 -5.93 0.54 -5.65
N ALA A 28 -6.74 0.40 -4.61
CA ALA A 28 -8.18 0.31 -4.77
C ALA A 28 -8.72 1.68 -5.19
N SER A 29 -8.83 1.93 -6.51
CA SER A 29 -9.51 3.09 -7.12
C SER A 29 -9.38 4.39 -6.29
N GLY A 30 -8.13 4.79 -6.02
CA GLY A 30 -7.80 5.96 -5.21
C GLY A 30 -7.82 7.26 -6.03
N PRO A 31 -7.61 8.43 -5.38
CA PRO A 31 -7.42 9.69 -6.09
C PRO A 31 -6.22 9.62 -7.03
N GLU A 32 -6.21 10.49 -8.06
CA GLU A 32 -5.11 10.64 -9.01
C GLU A 32 -3.77 10.74 -8.27
N GLN A 33 -2.85 9.84 -8.64
CA GLN A 33 -1.53 9.76 -8.04
C GLN A 33 -0.59 10.73 -8.74
N LEU A 34 0.16 11.50 -7.96
CA LEU A 34 1.17 12.41 -8.50
C LEU A 34 2.43 11.63 -8.88
N ASP A 35 2.99 11.97 -10.03
CA ASP A 35 4.23 11.41 -10.56
C ASP A 35 5.30 12.51 -10.77
N GLY A 36 6.52 12.06 -11.12
CA GLY A 36 7.64 12.94 -11.46
C GLY A 36 7.88 14.07 -10.45
N ASP A 37 8.01 15.29 -10.97
CA ASP A 37 8.29 16.49 -10.18
C ASP A 37 7.13 16.87 -9.26
N ALA A 38 5.88 16.69 -9.69
CA ALA A 38 4.71 17.02 -8.87
C ALA A 38 4.65 16.16 -7.61
N CYS A 39 5.09 14.90 -7.70
CA CYS A 39 5.25 14.03 -6.54
C CYS A 39 6.31 14.56 -5.58
N LEU A 40 7.49 14.94 -6.09
CA LEU A 40 8.59 15.46 -5.28
C LEU A 40 8.22 16.77 -4.57
N GLU A 41 7.51 17.66 -5.26
CA GLU A 41 6.99 18.90 -4.67
C GLU A 41 5.95 18.62 -3.58
N ALA A 42 5.09 17.61 -3.75
CA ALA A 42 4.16 17.18 -2.72
C ALA A 42 4.89 16.61 -1.49
N VAL A 43 5.94 15.82 -1.69
CA VAL A 43 6.80 15.31 -0.60
C VAL A 43 7.49 16.46 0.13
N SER A 44 8.10 17.40 -0.60
CA SER A 44 8.73 18.60 -0.04
C SER A 44 7.74 19.42 0.79
N PHE A 45 6.52 19.61 0.26
CA PHE A 45 5.45 20.29 0.99
C PHE A 45 5.10 19.58 2.31
N LEU A 46 5.04 18.24 2.33
CA LEU A 46 4.72 17.46 3.53
C LEU A 46 5.79 17.58 4.63
N VAL A 47 7.02 17.98 4.29
CA VAL A 47 8.06 18.26 5.30
C VAL A 47 7.70 19.48 6.14
N HIS A 48 7.11 20.51 5.54
CA HIS A 48 6.88 21.82 6.17
C HIS A 48 5.42 22.14 6.49
N CYS A 49 4.46 21.39 5.94
CA CYS A 49 3.03 21.59 6.19
C CYS A 49 2.55 20.95 7.49
N HIS A 50 1.71 21.67 8.23
CA HIS A 50 1.10 21.23 9.49
C HIS A 50 -0.44 21.25 9.44
N ASP A 51 -1.02 21.64 8.30
CA ASP A 51 -2.47 21.60 8.10
C ASP A 51 -2.90 20.16 7.83
N GLU A 52 -3.56 19.53 8.81
CA GLU A 52 -3.93 18.12 8.71
C GLU A 52 -4.72 17.80 7.43
N PRO A 53 -5.79 18.52 7.05
CA PRO A 53 -6.52 18.25 5.82
C PRO A 53 -5.63 18.23 4.56
N SER A 54 -4.73 19.21 4.42
CA SER A 54 -3.78 19.27 3.32
C SER A 54 -2.77 18.12 3.34
N VAL A 55 -2.30 17.75 4.53
CA VAL A 55 -1.39 16.61 4.73
C VAL A 55 -2.06 15.31 4.32
N PHE A 56 -3.28 15.05 4.80
CA PHE A 56 -4.05 13.86 4.43
C PHE A 56 -4.23 13.77 2.91
N GLN A 57 -4.64 14.87 2.27
CA GLN A 57 -4.87 14.90 0.83
C GLN A 57 -3.58 14.62 0.03
N LYS A 58 -2.47 15.29 0.36
CA LYS A 58 -1.18 15.06 -0.31
C LYS A 58 -0.61 13.66 -0.03
N MET A 59 -0.87 13.11 1.16
CA MET A 59 -0.51 11.73 1.49
C MET A 59 -1.27 10.70 0.66
N LYS A 60 -2.54 10.96 0.30
CA LYS A 60 -3.29 10.11 -0.66
C LYS A 60 -2.71 10.20 -2.06
N MET A 61 -2.38 11.41 -2.50
CA MET A 61 -1.84 11.68 -3.84
C MET A 61 -0.42 11.13 -4.05
N THR A 62 0.33 10.90 -2.98
CA THR A 62 1.71 10.35 -3.02
C THR A 62 1.77 8.88 -2.59
N PHE A 63 0.62 8.20 -2.53
CA PHE A 63 0.52 6.83 -2.02
C PHE A 63 1.31 5.82 -2.86
N GLU A 64 1.25 5.91 -4.19
CA GLU A 64 1.98 5.01 -5.08
C GLU A 64 3.50 5.17 -4.95
N HIS A 65 3.98 6.41 -4.85
CA HIS A 65 5.40 6.68 -4.60
C HIS A 65 5.87 6.03 -3.29
N ARG A 66 5.05 6.11 -2.25
CA ARG A 66 5.35 5.46 -0.96
C ARG A 66 5.30 3.94 -1.03
N GLN A 67 4.32 3.36 -1.72
CA GLN A 67 4.29 1.91 -1.95
C GLN A 67 5.59 1.46 -2.64
N ASN A 68 6.02 2.16 -3.69
CA ASN A 68 7.27 1.87 -4.37
C ASN A 68 8.48 1.95 -3.42
N LEU A 69 8.51 2.96 -2.56
CA LEU A 69 9.57 3.15 -1.56
C LEU A 69 9.60 2.04 -0.49
N VAL A 70 8.43 1.59 -0.01
CA VAL A 70 8.31 0.51 0.97
C VAL A 70 8.78 -0.83 0.41
N HIS A 71 8.51 -1.09 -0.88
CA HIS A 71 8.94 -2.31 -1.58
C HIS A 71 10.39 -2.25 -2.07
N ASP A 72 11.07 -1.12 -1.96
CA ASP A 72 12.48 -0.97 -2.33
C ASP A 72 13.38 -1.33 -1.14
N SER A 73 14.05 -2.48 -1.21
CA SER A 73 14.94 -2.98 -0.16
C SER A 73 16.04 -2.01 0.26
N GLN A 74 16.50 -1.11 -0.62
CA GLN A 74 17.57 -0.15 -0.32
C GLN A 74 17.04 1.14 0.29
N ARG A 75 15.77 1.47 0.03
CA ARG A 75 15.18 2.77 0.40
C ARG A 75 14.06 2.67 1.42
N THR A 76 13.59 1.47 1.75
CA THR A 76 12.50 1.25 2.71
C THR A 76 12.80 1.83 4.09
N THR A 77 14.07 1.86 4.50
CA THR A 77 14.52 2.50 5.76
C THR A 77 14.34 4.01 5.79
N ASP A 78 14.24 4.66 4.62
CA ASP A 78 14.09 6.10 4.49
C ASP A 78 12.63 6.53 4.33
N VAL A 79 11.66 5.60 4.37
CA VAL A 79 10.23 5.92 4.24
C VAL A 79 9.79 6.94 5.29
N LEU A 80 10.11 6.71 6.56
CA LEU A 80 9.74 7.62 7.65
C LEU A 80 10.54 8.93 7.63
N LYS A 81 11.73 8.95 7.01
CA LYS A 81 12.50 10.19 6.80
C LYS A 81 11.89 11.03 5.68
N THR A 82 11.46 10.37 4.61
CA THR A 82 10.84 11.01 3.43
C THR A 82 9.44 11.51 3.75
N PHE A 83 8.71 10.79 4.62
CA PHE A 83 7.36 11.12 5.04
C PHE A 83 7.28 11.29 6.56
N PRO A 84 7.85 12.39 7.09
CA PRO A 84 7.94 12.60 8.53
C PRO A 84 6.57 12.70 9.20
N ARG A 85 5.52 13.09 8.46
CA ARG A 85 4.17 13.24 9.00
C ARG A 85 3.56 11.94 9.53
N PHE A 86 4.10 10.77 9.17
CA PHE A 86 3.70 9.50 9.81
C PHE A 86 4.00 9.44 11.30
N LEU A 87 4.94 10.25 11.78
CA LEU A 87 5.39 10.23 13.18
C LEU A 87 4.52 11.09 14.09
N ASP A 88 3.88 12.12 13.56
CA ASP A 88 3.16 13.13 14.35
C ASP A 88 1.68 13.31 13.97
N VAL A 89 1.27 12.97 12.73
CA VAL A 89 -0.14 13.03 12.32
C VAL A 89 -0.81 11.68 12.47
N LYS A 90 -1.79 11.62 13.38
CA LYS A 90 -2.56 10.40 13.66
C LYS A 90 -3.46 10.06 12.47
N GLY A 91 -3.67 8.77 12.23
CA GLY A 91 -4.63 8.29 11.22
C GLY A 91 -4.08 8.18 9.78
N LEU A 92 -2.88 8.71 9.49
CA LEU A 92 -2.27 8.54 8.17
C LEU A 92 -1.98 7.07 7.81
N LEU A 93 -1.55 6.27 8.79
CA LEU A 93 -1.38 4.83 8.56
C LEU A 93 -2.72 4.17 8.23
N ASN A 94 -3.80 4.53 8.94
CA ASN A 94 -5.13 3.97 8.68
C ASN A 94 -5.63 4.33 7.27
N GLN A 95 -5.38 5.56 6.83
CA GLN A 95 -5.66 5.98 5.44
C GLN A 95 -4.95 5.06 4.45
N ASP A 96 -3.69 4.75 4.68
CA ASP A 96 -2.91 3.85 3.83
C ASP A 96 -3.44 2.42 3.80
N PHE A 97 -3.85 1.90 4.96
CA PHE A 97 -4.52 0.61 5.02
C PHE A 97 -5.83 0.64 4.22
N ALA A 98 -6.63 1.69 4.34
CA ALA A 98 -7.85 1.83 3.56
C ALA A 98 -7.57 1.91 2.05
N LEU A 99 -6.53 2.63 1.62
CA LEU A 99 -6.13 2.70 0.20
C LEU A 99 -5.60 1.36 -0.34
N LEU A 100 -4.88 0.59 0.50
CA LEU A 100 -4.24 -0.65 0.08
C LEU A 100 -5.20 -1.87 0.12
N PHE A 101 -6.15 -1.88 1.05
CA PHE A 101 -7.00 -3.03 1.34
C PHE A 101 -8.51 -2.76 1.14
N GLY A 102 -8.91 -1.48 1.04
CA GLY A 102 -10.31 -1.03 1.12
C GLY A 102 -10.78 -0.87 2.57
N GLU A 103 -11.74 0.04 2.78
CA GLU A 103 -12.33 0.42 4.08
C GLU A 103 -12.78 -0.78 4.93
N GLU A 104 -13.47 -1.74 4.33
CA GLU A 104 -14.00 -2.91 5.05
C GLU A 104 -12.86 -3.81 5.55
N THR A 105 -11.89 -4.09 4.68
CA THR A 105 -10.75 -4.96 5.02
C THR A 105 -9.82 -4.28 6.01
N SER A 106 -9.57 -2.97 5.86
CA SER A 106 -8.76 -2.21 6.80
C SER A 106 -9.41 -2.19 8.19
N SER A 107 -10.72 -2.00 8.27
CA SER A 107 -11.45 -2.04 9.54
C SER A 107 -11.30 -3.39 10.25
N LYS A 108 -11.53 -4.50 9.54
CA LYS A 108 -11.36 -5.86 10.08
C LYS A 108 -9.91 -6.16 10.49
N LEU A 109 -8.92 -5.61 9.78
CA LEU A 109 -7.51 -5.73 10.13
C LEU A 109 -7.22 -5.02 11.45
N LEU A 110 -7.73 -3.80 11.61
CA LEU A 110 -7.57 -2.99 12.81
C LEU A 110 -8.24 -3.63 14.04
N GLU A 111 -9.45 -4.20 13.88
CA GLU A 111 -10.14 -4.94 14.95
C GLU A 111 -9.29 -6.08 15.53
N LYS A 112 -8.49 -6.74 14.68
CA LYS A 112 -7.64 -7.87 15.06
C LYS A 112 -6.16 -7.49 15.21
N TRP A 113 -5.84 -6.20 15.19
CA TRP A 113 -4.46 -5.72 15.18
C TRP A 113 -3.71 -6.17 16.43
N ASP A 114 -4.18 -5.79 17.61
CA ASP A 114 -3.48 -6.10 18.87
C ASP A 114 -3.51 -7.58 19.25
N THR A 115 -4.55 -8.32 18.83
CA THR A 115 -4.73 -9.74 19.21
C THR A 115 -4.04 -10.71 18.27
N THR A 116 -4.01 -10.42 16.97
CA THR A 116 -3.61 -11.40 15.94
C THR A 116 -2.44 -10.93 15.09
N PHE A 117 -2.48 -9.68 14.58
CA PHE A 117 -1.52 -9.24 13.56
C PHE A 117 -0.24 -8.68 14.15
N LYS A 118 -0.33 -7.78 15.14
CA LYS A 118 0.80 -7.19 15.84
C LYS A 118 1.80 -8.23 16.39
N PRO A 119 1.38 -9.29 17.13
CA PRO A 119 2.33 -10.29 17.62
C PRO A 119 3.04 -11.02 16.48
N LYS A 120 2.34 -11.35 15.38
CA LYS A 120 2.93 -12.01 14.21
C LYS A 120 3.91 -11.11 13.48
N VAL A 121 3.59 -9.83 13.31
CA VAL A 121 4.52 -8.86 12.69
C VAL A 121 5.78 -8.68 13.53
N ILE A 122 5.65 -8.63 14.86
CA ILE A 122 6.79 -8.56 15.78
C ILE A 122 7.63 -9.83 15.72
N GLU A 123 6.99 -11.01 15.63
CA GLU A 123 7.68 -12.29 15.47
C GLU A 123 8.49 -12.34 14.16
N GLU A 124 7.87 -12.00 13.04
CA GLU A 124 8.54 -11.94 11.73
C GLU A 124 9.69 -10.92 11.70
N ALA A 125 9.54 -9.77 12.38
CA ALA A 125 10.58 -8.73 12.42
C ALA A 125 11.81 -9.09 13.28
N LYS A 126 11.77 -10.20 14.04
CA LYS A 126 12.93 -10.69 14.80
C LYS A 126 13.89 -11.53 13.95
N HIS A 127 13.48 -11.91 12.74
CA HIS A 127 14.26 -12.68 11.78
C HIS A 127 14.90 -11.77 10.74
#